data_AF-A0A0M3HJJ7-F1
#
_entry.id   AF-A0A0M3HJJ7-F1
#
_cell.length_a   1.000
_cell.length_b   1.000
_cell.length_c   1.000
_cell.angle_alpha   90.00
_cell.angle_beta   90.00
_cell.angle_gamma   90.00
#
_symmetry.space_group_name_H-M   'P 1'
#
loop_
_entity.id
_entity.type
_entity.pdbx_description
1 polymer ?
#
loop_
_entity_poly.entity_id
_entity_poly.type
_entity_poly.pdbx_seq_one_letter_code
_entity_poly.pdbx_strand_id
1 'polypeptide(L)'
;MSFRQTFQVYLAEFVSDEGQVTKVAVKTMREHCTREARLKFMKEARIMRKFQHPNIVRIVGIVVDEHPLLILMELCPGRFNWTGSF
;
A
#
# COMPACT_ATOMS: atom_id res chain seq x y z
N MET A 1 7.17 -24.78 -6.06
CA MET A 1 7.26 -23.39 -6.56
C MET A 1 6.87 -22.47 -5.42
N SER A 2 7.84 -21.81 -4.80
CA SER A 2 7.59 -20.98 -3.60
C SER A 2 7.02 -19.63 -4.04
N PHE A 3 5.73 -19.40 -3.76
CA PHE A 3 5.13 -18.08 -3.72
C PHE A 3 5.80 -17.31 -2.56
N ARG A 4 6.99 -16.73 -2.79
CA ARG A 4 7.59 -15.82 -1.81
C ARG A 4 6.85 -14.50 -1.88
N GLN A 5 5.84 -14.40 -1.04
CA GLN A 5 5.10 -13.20 -0.71
C GLN A 5 6.04 -12.00 -0.60
N THR A 6 5.98 -11.11 -1.57
CA THR A 6 6.96 -10.03 -1.75
C THR A 6 6.54 -8.73 -1.07
N PHE A 7 5.33 -8.69 -0.50
CA PHE A 7 4.72 -7.51 0.08
C PHE A 7 4.27 -7.75 1.52
N GLN A 8 4.44 -6.73 2.36
CA GLN A 8 3.92 -6.70 3.73
C GLN A 8 3.05 -5.46 3.91
N VAL A 9 1.98 -5.60 4.69
CA VAL A 9 1.06 -4.50 5.01
C VAL A 9 1.17 -4.18 6.51
N TYR A 10 1.34 -2.90 6.82
CA TYR A 10 1.45 -2.39 8.18
C TYR A 10 0.35 -1.38 8.47
N LEU A 11 -0.12 -1.35 9.72
CA LEU A 11 -0.86 -0.20 10.25
C LEU A 11 0.15 0.90 10.58
N ALA A 12 -0.08 2.11 10.07
CA ALA A 12 0.76 3.26 10.37
C ALA A 12 -0.08 4.52 10.59
N GLU A 13 0.57 5.56 11.09
CA GLU A 13 0.00 6.90 11.19
C GLU A 13 0.67 7.79 10.15
N PHE A 14 -0.15 8.46 9.36
CA PHE A 14 0.26 9.47 8.39
C PHE A 14 -0.04 10.85 8.96
N VAL A 15 0.97 11.71 9.00
CA VAL A 15 0.86 13.10 9.42
C VAL A 15 0.83 13.96 8.15
N SER A 16 -0.26 14.68 7.93
CA SER A 16 -0.36 15.63 6.82
C SER A 16 0.49 16.88 7.08
N ASP A 17 0.68 17.70 6.05
CA ASP A 17 1.38 18.99 6.15
C ASP A 17 0.67 19.96 7.13
N GLU A 18 -0.62 19.76 7.36
CA GLU A 18 -1.45 20.52 8.31
C GLU A 18 -1.32 19.99 9.76
N GLY A 19 -0.53 18.94 9.98
CA GLY A 19 -0.36 18.30 11.28
C GLY A 19 -1.46 17.31 11.66
N GLN A 20 -2.37 16.97 10.73
CA GLN A 20 -3.45 16.02 10.99
C GLN A 20 -2.92 14.58 10.95
N VAL A 21 -3.17 13.82 12.02
CA VAL A 21 -2.80 12.41 12.11
C VAL A 21 -3.95 11.53 11.62
N THR A 22 -3.69 10.69 10.62
CA THR A 22 -4.66 9.72 10.07
C THR A 22 -4.07 8.32 10.08
N LYS A 23 -4.84 7.33 10.55
CA LYS A 23 -4.44 5.92 10.46
C LYS A 23 -4.54 5.43 9.01
N VAL A 24 -3.49 4.79 8.53
CA VAL A 24 -3.36 4.30 7.16
C VAL A 24 -2.86 2.86 7.15
N ALA A 25 -3.19 2.13 6.08
CA ALA A 25 -2.58 0.85 5.76
C ALA A 25 -1.43 1.08 4.76
N VAL A 26 -0.23 0.60 5.10
CA VAL A 26 0.98 0.80 4.29
C VAL A 26 1.40 -0.52 3.69
N LYS A 27 1.25 -0.67 2.37
CA LYS A 27 1.80 -1.81 1.62
C LYS A 27 3.25 -1.50 1.23
N THR A 28 4.15 -2.40 1.56
CA THR A 28 5.61 -2.22 1.39
C THR A 28 6.18 -3.21 0.39
N MET A 29 7.15 -2.78 -0.41
CA MET A 29 7.94 -3.61 -1.32
C MET A 29 9.44 -3.47 -1.01
N ARG A 30 10.10 -4.59 -0.71
CA ARG A 30 11.52 -4.62 -0.31
C ARG A 30 12.47 -4.42 -1.52
N GLU A 31 13.74 -4.14 -1.25
CA GLU A 31 14.75 -3.81 -2.27
C GLU A 31 15.03 -4.93 -3.28
N HIS A 32 15.04 -6.19 -2.85
CA HIS A 32 15.40 -7.33 -3.72
C HIS A 32 14.24 -7.87 -4.59
N CYS A 33 13.36 -6.99 -5.05
CA CYS A 33 12.25 -7.36 -5.92
C CYS A 33 12.66 -7.32 -7.40
N THR A 34 12.08 -8.20 -8.22
CA THR A 34 12.30 -8.15 -9.67
C THR A 34 11.75 -6.84 -10.25
N ARG A 35 12.34 -6.36 -11.36
CA ARG A 35 11.82 -5.19 -12.09
C ARG A 35 10.34 -5.35 -12.44
N GLU A 36 9.92 -6.58 -12.77
CA GLU A 36 8.53 -6.91 -13.06
C GLU A 36 7.62 -6.74 -11.83
N ALA A 37 8.05 -7.20 -10.65
CA ALA A 37 7.31 -7.01 -9.41
C ALA A 37 7.14 -5.51 -9.08
N ARG A 38 8.20 -4.71 -9.29
CA ARG A 38 8.13 -3.25 -9.16
C ARG A 38 7.13 -2.61 -10.12
N LEU A 39 7.10 -3.05 -11.38
CA LEU A 39 6.13 -2.56 -12.36
C LEU A 39 4.70 -2.95 -12.00
N LYS A 40 4.47 -4.17 -11.50
CA LYS A 40 3.16 -4.62 -11.01
C LYS A 40 2.68 -3.79 -9.82
N PHE A 41 3.56 -3.55 -8.84
CA PHE A 41 3.28 -2.71 -7.67
C PHE A 41 2.87 -1.28 -8.08
N MET A 42 3.63 -0.66 -8.98
CA MET A 42 3.30 0.67 -9.49
C MET A 42 2.02 0.69 -10.34
N LYS A 43 1.75 -0.39 -11.09
CA LYS A 43 0.52 -0.52 -11.89
C LYS A 43 -0.71 -0.62 -11.01
N GLU A 44 -0.66 -1.41 -9.93
CA GLU A 44 -1.73 -1.48 -8.92
C GLU A 44 -2.04 -0.08 -8.38
N ALA A 45 -1.01 0.63 -7.91
CA ALA A 45 -1.17 1.98 -7.38
C ALA A 45 -1.77 2.94 -8.41
N ARG A 46 -1.30 2.89 -9.67
CA ARG A 46 -1.80 3.73 -10.76
C ARG A 46 -3.27 3.46 -11.10
N ILE A 47 -3.72 2.21 -11.00
CA ILE A 47 -5.11 1.84 -11.26
C ILE A 47 -5.99 2.30 -10.10
N MET A 48 -5.61 1.96 -8.86
CA MET A 48 -6.37 2.31 -7.66
C MET A 48 -6.53 3.83 -7.49
N ARG A 49 -5.48 4.61 -7.81
CA ARG A 49 -5.53 6.09 -7.73
C ARG A 49 -6.59 6.73 -8.63
N LYS A 50 -7.11 6.02 -9.64
CA LYS A 50 -8.16 6.53 -10.53
C LYS A 50 -9.56 6.44 -9.93
N PHE A 51 -9.73 5.67 -8.86
CA PHE A 51 -11.03 5.43 -8.26
C PHE A 51 -11.18 6.26 -6.99
N GLN A 52 -12.31 6.95 -6.89
CA GLN A 52 -12.72 7.66 -5.69
C GLN A 52 -14.19 7.34 -5.46
N HIS A 53 -14.45 6.37 -4.57
CA HIS A 53 -15.78 5.88 -4.28
C HIS A 53 -15.83 5.38 -2.84
N PRO A 54 -16.93 5.56 -2.09
CA PRO A 54 -17.04 5.12 -0.69
C PRO A 54 -16.81 3.62 -0.46
N ASN A 55 -16.90 2.80 -1.50
CA ASN A 55 -16.70 1.35 -1.44
C ASN A 55 -15.38 0.89 -2.11
N ILE A 56 -14.48 1.81 -2.46
CA ILE A 56 -13.19 1.49 -3.08
C ILE A 56 -12.07 2.11 -2.24
N VAL A 57 -11.11 1.28 -1.84
CA VAL A 57 -9.95 1.70 -1.05
C VAL A 57 -9.23 2.86 -1.72
N ARG A 58 -9.22 4.01 -1.03
CA ARG A 58 -8.51 5.20 -1.48
C ARG A 58 -7.01 5.12 -1.20
N ILE A 59 -6.21 5.49 -2.19
CA ILE A 59 -4.78 5.75 -2.00
C ILE A 59 -4.60 7.15 -1.39
N VAL A 60 -3.88 7.20 -0.27
CA VAL A 60 -3.47 8.45 0.39
C VAL A 60 -2.19 8.98 -0.24
N GLY A 61 -1.23 8.11 -0.53
CA GLY A 61 0.07 8.49 -1.08
C GLY A 61 0.90 7.31 -1.53
N ILE A 62 2.01 7.59 -2.23
CA ILE A 62 2.97 6.59 -2.70
C ILE A 62 4.37 7.16 -2.46
N VAL A 63 5.26 6.38 -1.84
CA VAL A 63 6.67 6.74 -1.65
C VAL A 63 7.51 5.86 -2.58
N VAL A 64 8.23 6.50 -3.50
CA VAL A 64 8.97 5.80 -4.57
C VAL A 64 10.44 6.20 -4.68
N ASP A 65 10.89 7.14 -3.86
CA ASP A 65 12.23 7.72 -3.94
C ASP A 65 13.30 6.74 -3.46
N GLU A 66 13.06 6.08 -2.33
CA GLU A 66 13.98 5.10 -1.73
C GLU A 66 13.25 3.83 -1.28
N HIS A 67 14.00 2.72 -1.16
CA HIS A 67 13.45 1.46 -0.66
C HIS A 67 13.28 1.49 0.87
N PRO A 68 12.25 0.82 1.41
CA PRO A 68 11.20 0.07 0.70
C PRO A 68 10.16 0.99 0.05
N LEU A 69 9.65 0.63 -1.14
CA LEU A 69 8.59 1.41 -1.78
C LEU A 69 7.28 1.23 -1.01
N LEU A 70 6.53 2.31 -0.84
CA LEU A 70 5.33 2.33 0.00
C LEU A 70 4.10 2.76 -0.81
N ILE A 71 2.97 2.09 -0.59
CA ILE A 71 1.64 2.59 -0.96
C ILE A 71 0.86 2.80 0.33
N LEU A 72 0.50 4.05 0.60
CA LEU A 72 -0.33 4.45 1.72
C LEU A 72 -1.78 4.40 1.25
N MET A 73 -2.61 3.64 1.97
CA MET A 73 -4.01 3.44 1.69
C MET A 73 -4.84 3.83 2.90
N GLU A 74 -6.09 4.19 2.68
CA GLU A 74 -7.01 4.36 3.81
C GLU A 74 -7.11 3.06 4.61
N LEU A 75 -7.15 3.21 5.93
CA LEU A 75 -7.39 2.07 6.79
C LEU A 75 -8.86 1.69 6.68
N CYS A 76 -9.16 0.48 6.20
CA CYS A 76 -10.50 -0.07 6.26
C CYS A 76 -10.66 -0.89 7.56
N PRO A 77 -11.37 -0.39 8.59
CA PRO A 77 -11.66 -1.15 9.80
C PRO A 77 -12.71 -2.23 9.51
N GLY A 78 -12.29 -3.35 8.93
CA GLY A 78 -13.13 -4.50 8.64
C GLY A 78 -13.00 -5.60 9.70
N ARG A 79 -14.12 -6.25 10.04
CA ARG A 79 -14.30 -7.38 10.98
C ARG A 79 -13.55 -8.69 10.63
N PHE A 80 -12.60 -8.64 9.71
CA PHE A 80 -11.83 -9.80 9.25
C PHE A 80 -10.35 -9.51 9.42
N ASN A 81 -9.69 -10.33 10.24
CA ASN A 81 -8.24 -10.43 10.29
C ASN A 81 -7.75 -10.84 8.89
N TRP A 82 -7.41 -9.86 8.06
CA TRP A 82 -6.85 -10.08 6.72
C TRP A 82 -5.43 -10.66 6.86
N THR A 83 -5.34 -11.98 6.99
CA THR A 83 -4.11 -12.76 6.80
C THR A 83 -3.87 -13.09 5.33
N GLY A 84 -4.57 -12.42 4.42
CA GLY A 84 -4.53 -12.66 2.98
C GLY A 84 -3.18 -12.30 2.37
N SER A 85 -2.40 -13.32 2.12
CA SER A 85 -1.26 -13.33 1.23
C SER A 85 -1.69 -13.14 -0.22
N PHE A 86 -1.37 -11.99 -0.82
CA PHE A 86 -1.37 -11.83 -2.29
C PHE A 86 -0.04 -12.30 -2.88
#